data_AF-A0A1I6G8Z8-F1
#
_entry.id   AF-A0A1I6G8Z8-F1
#
_cell.length_a   1.000
_cell.length_b   1.000
_cell.length_c   1.000
_cell.angle_alpha   90.00
_cell.angle_beta   90.00
_cell.angle_gamma   90.00
#
_symmetry.space_group_name_H-M   'P 1'
#
loop_
_entity.id
_entity.type
_entity.pdbx_description
1 polymer ?
#
loop_
_entity_poly.entity_id
_entity_poly.type
_entity_poly.pdbx_seq_one_letter_code
_entity_poly.pdbx_strand_id
1 'polypeptide(L)'
;MKIVKAVTVFTALTALVACEGGTGANSNDKTRDYGTFFGRGQKDLSQLQAGIWVDPRGCDHWIIDDGIEGYLSQRLDRNGKPVCSGAAPPGYATGNYRGSRDVGDPI
;
A
#
# COMPACT_ATOMS: atom_id res chain seq x y z
N MET A 1 40.57 14.84 -15.99
CA MET A 1 39.48 15.81 -15.67
C MET A 1 38.20 15.58 -16.47
N LYS A 2 38.24 15.35 -17.79
CA LYS A 2 37.02 15.13 -18.61
C LYS A 2 36.22 13.89 -18.20
N ILE A 3 36.92 12.78 -17.92
CA ILE A 3 36.30 11.51 -17.49
C ILE A 3 35.61 11.66 -16.12
N VAL A 4 36.26 12.32 -15.16
CA VAL A 4 35.68 12.56 -13.82
C VAL A 4 34.39 13.37 -13.93
N LYS A 5 34.38 14.45 -14.73
CA LYS A 5 33.15 15.24 -14.97
C LYS A 5 32.04 14.42 -15.62
N ALA A 6 32.37 13.55 -16.58
CA ALA A 6 31.40 12.68 -17.22
C ALA A 6 30.78 11.67 -16.24
N VAL A 7 31.61 11.06 -15.37
CA VAL A 7 31.13 10.13 -14.34
C VAL A 7 30.22 10.83 -13.33
N THR A 8 30.57 12.05 -12.89
CA THR A 8 29.73 12.81 -11.95
C THR A 8 28.37 13.17 -12.54
N VAL A 9 28.31 13.56 -13.83
CA VAL A 9 27.04 13.85 -14.50
C VAL A 9 26.20 12.58 -14.65
N PHE A 10 26.81 11.46 -15.02
CA PHE A 10 26.09 10.20 -15.18
C PHE A 10 25.53 9.69 -13.86
N THR A 11 26.30 9.74 -12.77
CA THR A 11 25.82 9.35 -11.44
C THR A 11 24.71 10.26 -10.93
N ALA A 12 24.79 11.57 -11.17
CA ALA A 12 23.71 12.49 -10.84
C ALA A 12 22.43 12.14 -11.62
N LEU A 13 22.52 11.91 -12.93
CA LEU A 13 21.36 11.54 -13.76
C LEU A 13 20.72 10.22 -13.29
N THR A 14 21.53 9.20 -12.98
CA THR A 14 20.99 7.92 -12.48
C THR A 14 20.33 8.06 -11.10
N ALA A 15 20.82 8.97 -10.24
CA ALA A 15 20.21 9.25 -8.95
C ALA A 15 18.85 9.95 -9.08
N LEU A 16 18.66 10.81 -10.09
CA LEU A 16 17.37 11.46 -10.35
C LEU A 16 16.29 10.48 -10.88
N VAL A 17 16.67 9.50 -11.71
CA VAL A 17 15.72 8.49 -12.25
C VAL A 17 15.21 7.55 -11.15
N ALA A 18 15.94 7.38 -10.05
CA ALA A 18 15.52 6.53 -8.93
C ALA A 18 14.28 7.03 -8.19
N CYS A 19 13.93 8.33 -8.29
CA CYS A 19 12.70 8.85 -7.70
C CYS A 19 11.42 8.33 -8.37
N GLU A 20 11.48 7.84 -9.60
CA GLU A 20 10.31 7.30 -10.31
C GLU A 20 10.17 5.77 -10.14
N GLY A 21 11.17 5.12 -9.52
CA GLY A 21 11.25 3.65 -9.37
C GLY A 21 10.37 3.05 -8.27
N GLY A 22 9.75 3.89 -7.42
CA GLY A 22 8.81 3.47 -6.37
C GLY A 22 7.33 3.61 -6.77
N THR A 23 7.04 4.34 -7.84
CA THR A 23 5.70 4.37 -8.42
C THR A 23 5.58 3.20 -9.38
N GLY A 24 5.14 2.05 -8.85
CA GLY A 24 4.52 1.02 -9.67
C GLY A 24 3.63 1.71 -10.69
N ALA A 25 3.88 1.38 -11.97
CA ALA A 25 3.29 1.95 -13.17
C ALA A 25 1.99 2.72 -12.91
N ASN A 26 1.89 3.95 -13.46
CA ASN A 26 0.68 4.78 -13.55
C ASN A 26 -0.54 4.01 -14.09
N SER A 27 -1.05 3.10 -13.28
CA SER A 27 -2.23 2.32 -13.51
C SER A 27 -3.23 2.91 -12.55
N ASN A 28 -4.19 3.61 -13.12
CA ASN A 28 -5.36 4.08 -12.39
C ASN A 28 -6.16 2.90 -11.79
N ASP A 29 -5.78 1.67 -12.10
CA ASP A 29 -6.30 0.48 -11.48
C ASP A 29 -5.79 0.34 -10.03
N LYS A 30 -6.64 0.73 -9.07
CA LYS A 30 -6.40 0.56 -7.63
C LYS A 30 -6.82 -0.82 -7.12
N THR A 31 -7.15 -1.76 -8.00
CA THR A 31 -7.49 -3.14 -7.61
C THR A 31 -6.26 -4.03 -7.48
N ARG A 32 -5.07 -3.53 -7.83
CA ARG A 32 -3.84 -4.32 -7.83
C ARG A 32 -2.78 -3.74 -6.92
N ASP A 33 -2.03 -4.65 -6.34
CA ASP A 33 -0.77 -4.38 -5.67
C ASP A 33 0.38 -4.42 -6.67
N TYR A 34 1.19 -3.37 -6.67
CA TYR A 34 2.26 -3.13 -7.65
C TYR A 34 3.66 -3.35 -7.08
N GLY A 35 3.81 -4.06 -5.96
CA GLY A 35 5.10 -4.42 -5.36
C GLY A 35 6.04 -5.13 -6.35
N THR A 36 6.85 -4.36 -7.07
CA THR A 36 7.88 -4.87 -8.01
C THR A 36 9.20 -5.16 -7.30
N PHE A 37 9.38 -4.61 -6.10
CA PHE A 37 10.56 -4.80 -5.26
C PHE A 37 10.32 -5.93 -4.24
N PHE A 38 11.38 -6.63 -3.83
CA PHE A 38 11.31 -7.78 -2.90
C PHE A 38 10.51 -9.03 -3.36
N GLY A 39 10.20 -9.16 -4.65
CA GLY A 39 9.63 -10.40 -5.19
C GLY A 39 8.13 -10.62 -4.90
N ARG A 40 7.38 -9.58 -4.55
CA ARG A 40 5.93 -9.69 -4.32
C ARG A 40 5.10 -9.79 -5.60
N GLY A 41 5.64 -9.36 -6.74
CA GLY A 41 4.93 -9.42 -8.02
C GLY A 41 3.64 -8.59 -8.01
N GLN A 42 2.94 -8.55 -9.14
CA GLN A 42 1.65 -7.85 -9.21
C GLN A 42 0.52 -8.78 -8.79
N LYS A 43 -0.08 -8.52 -7.62
CA LYS A 43 -1.22 -9.29 -7.11
C LYS A 43 -2.50 -8.49 -7.23
N ASP A 44 -3.62 -9.18 -7.38
CA ASP A 44 -4.93 -8.54 -7.21
C ASP A 44 -5.23 -8.40 -5.71
N LEU A 45 -5.84 -7.30 -5.29
CA LEU A 45 -6.19 -7.06 -3.88
C LEU A 45 -7.11 -8.15 -3.31
N SER A 46 -7.89 -8.82 -4.16
CA SER A 46 -8.71 -9.98 -3.75
C SER A 46 -7.89 -11.19 -3.28
N GLN A 47 -6.60 -11.24 -3.60
CA GLN A 47 -5.67 -12.29 -3.17
C GLN A 47 -5.00 -11.95 -1.83
N LEU A 48 -5.18 -10.72 -1.33
CA LEU A 48 -4.63 -10.28 -0.05
C LEU A 48 -5.66 -10.42 1.06
N GLN A 49 -5.16 -10.43 2.30
CA GLN A 49 -6.00 -10.55 3.48
C GLN A 49 -6.37 -9.17 4.03
N ALA A 50 -7.66 -8.83 3.98
CA ALA A 50 -8.17 -7.62 4.60
C ALA A 50 -8.53 -7.85 6.09
N GLY A 51 -8.37 -6.81 6.89
CA GLY A 51 -9.00 -6.61 8.18
C GLY A 51 -9.97 -5.43 8.15
N ILE A 52 -10.40 -5.00 9.34
CA ILE A 52 -11.31 -3.87 9.53
C ILE A 52 -10.63 -2.80 10.37
N TRP A 53 -10.59 -1.57 9.87
CA TRP A 53 -10.33 -0.38 10.67
C TRP A 53 -11.64 0.35 10.95
N VAL A 54 -11.84 0.75 12.21
CA VAL A 54 -13.04 1.49 12.63
C VAL A 54 -12.67 2.97 12.77
N ASP A 55 -13.31 3.82 11.97
CA ASP A 55 -13.05 5.26 11.99
C ASP A 55 -13.57 5.91 13.30
N PRO A 56 -13.21 7.19 13.58
CA PRO A 56 -13.68 7.87 14.80
C PRO A 56 -15.21 8.03 14.90
N ARG A 57 -15.94 7.84 13.80
CA ARG A 57 -17.41 7.85 13.78
C ARG A 57 -18.00 6.45 14.04
N GLY A 58 -17.15 5.44 14.23
CA GLY A 58 -17.55 4.06 14.50
C GLY A 58 -17.82 3.23 13.24
N CYS A 59 -17.43 3.70 12.06
CA CYS A 59 -17.74 3.01 10.81
C CYS A 59 -16.53 2.27 10.23
N ASP A 60 -16.81 1.14 9.59
CA ASP A 60 -15.85 0.16 9.11
C ASP A 60 -15.21 0.60 7.79
N HIS A 61 -13.91 0.33 7.69
CA HIS A 61 -13.11 0.41 6.48
C HIS A 61 -12.37 -0.90 6.31
N TRP A 62 -12.31 -1.41 5.08
CA TRP A 62 -11.38 -2.46 4.73
C TRP A 62 -9.97 -1.90 4.78
N ILE A 63 -9.08 -2.60 5.47
CA ILE A 63 -7.66 -2.25 5.53
C ILE A 63 -6.81 -3.48 5.19
N ILE A 64 -5.81 -3.27 4.34
CA ILE A 64 -4.75 -4.23 4.05
C ILE A 64 -3.44 -3.48 4.26
N ASP A 65 -2.51 -4.16 4.92
CA ASP A 65 -1.16 -3.67 5.18
C ASP A 65 -0.21 -4.79 4.75
N ASP A 66 0.46 -4.59 3.60
CA ASP A 66 1.47 -5.54 3.12
C ASP A 66 2.89 -5.00 3.36
N GLY A 67 3.10 -4.21 4.41
CA GLY A 67 4.41 -3.70 4.79
C GLY A 67 4.61 -2.25 4.36
N ILE A 68 5.25 -2.00 3.21
CA ILE A 68 5.46 -0.61 2.75
C ILE A 68 4.15 -0.02 2.19
N GLU A 69 3.33 -0.86 1.58
CA GLU A 69 2.09 -0.48 0.92
C GLU A 69 0.85 -0.78 1.79
N GLY A 70 0.01 0.24 1.96
CA GLY A 70 -1.28 0.14 2.65
C GLY A 70 -2.46 0.46 1.73
N TYR A 71 -3.54 -0.32 1.86
CA TYR A 71 -4.78 -0.13 1.11
C TYR A 71 -5.94 0.10 2.07
N LEU A 72 -6.79 1.07 1.75
CA LEU A 72 -7.96 1.38 2.55
C LEU A 72 -9.14 1.73 1.66
N SER A 73 -10.30 1.14 1.94
CA SER A 73 -11.57 1.52 1.32
C SER A 73 -12.71 1.46 2.31
N GLN A 74 -13.70 2.34 2.15
CA GLN A 74 -14.87 2.32 3.01
C GLN A 74 -15.68 1.05 2.77
N ARG A 75 -16.05 0.35 3.85
CA ARG A 75 -16.92 -0.81 3.75
C ARG A 75 -18.36 -0.33 3.60
N LEU A 76 -18.96 -0.65 2.46
CA LEU A 76 -20.34 -0.27 2.14
C LEU A 76 -21.28 -1.47 2.22
N ASP A 77 -22.52 -1.22 2.61
CA ASP A 77 -23.61 -2.18 2.49
C ASP A 77 -24.09 -2.26 1.04
N ARG A 78 -25.03 -3.18 0.78
CA ARG A 78 -25.66 -3.35 -0.54
C ARG A 78 -26.37 -2.10 -1.09
N ASN A 79 -26.63 -1.10 -0.25
CA ASN A 79 -27.28 0.15 -0.62
C ASN A 79 -26.27 1.30 -0.76
N GLY A 80 -24.96 1.02 -0.64
CA GLY A 80 -23.90 2.02 -0.70
C GLY A 80 -23.76 2.85 0.58
N LYS A 81 -24.36 2.44 1.70
CA LYS A 81 -24.21 3.11 3.00
C LYS A 81 -23.00 2.57 3.75
N PRO A 82 -22.29 3.39 4.54
CA PRO A 82 -21.21 2.92 5.40
C PRO A 82 -21.71 1.85 6.38
N VAL A 83 -20.96 0.76 6.49
CA VAL A 83 -21.17 -0.25 7.53
C VAL A 83 -20.53 0.26 8.82
N CYS A 84 -21.22 0.16 9.94
CA CYS A 84 -20.69 0.53 11.26
C CYS A 84 -21.00 -0.64 12.21
N SER A 85 -20.16 -1.69 12.14
CA SER A 85 -20.49 -3.00 12.71
C SER A 85 -20.06 -3.19 14.17
N GLY A 86 -19.20 -2.31 14.68
CA GLY A 86 -18.62 -2.46 16.02
C GLY A 86 -17.55 -3.55 16.10
N ALA A 87 -16.89 -3.88 14.98
CA ALA A 87 -15.82 -4.88 14.94
C ALA A 87 -14.63 -4.56 15.87
N ALA A 88 -14.40 -3.28 16.18
CA ALA A 88 -13.39 -2.79 17.12
C ALA A 88 -13.83 -1.42 17.70
N PRO A 89 -13.17 -0.91 18.77
CA PRO A 89 -13.36 0.46 19.23
C PRO A 89 -12.97 1.49 18.16
N PRO A 90 -13.55 2.71 18.18
CA PRO A 90 -13.14 3.77 17.26
C PRO A 90 -11.64 4.05 17.31
N GLY A 91 -11.01 4.13 16.13
CA GLY A 91 -9.57 4.34 15.97
C GLY A 91 -8.73 3.05 15.90
N TYR A 92 -9.32 1.87 16.10
CA TYR A 92 -8.58 0.59 16.11
C TYR A 92 -8.81 -0.23 14.84
N ALA A 93 -7.78 -1.01 14.48
CA ALA A 93 -7.85 -2.03 13.44
C ALA A 93 -7.91 -3.44 14.06
N THR A 94 -8.66 -4.33 13.42
CA THR A 94 -8.87 -5.73 13.83
C THR A 94 -8.80 -6.67 12.62
N GLY A 95 -8.53 -7.96 12.88
CA GLY A 95 -8.31 -8.98 11.86
C GLY A 95 -6.85 -9.09 11.42
N ASN A 96 -6.58 -10.00 10.48
CA ASN A 96 -5.23 -10.26 9.97
C ASN A 96 -4.87 -9.34 8.78
N TYR A 97 -5.01 -8.02 8.97
CA TYR A 97 -4.74 -7.05 7.92
C TYR A 97 -3.26 -7.00 7.50
N ARG A 98 -2.35 -7.44 8.37
CA ARG A 98 -0.91 -7.62 8.12
C ARG A 98 -0.58 -8.98 7.49
N GLY A 99 -1.39 -9.44 6.54
CA GLY A 99 -1.47 -10.84 6.09
C GLY A 99 -0.14 -11.51 5.69
N SER A 100 0.88 -10.74 5.33
CA SER A 100 2.26 -11.17 5.11
C SER A 100 3.21 -10.44 6.05
N ARG A 101 4.29 -11.12 6.48
CA ARG A 101 5.37 -10.55 7.30
C ARG A 101 6.68 -10.40 6.51
N ASP A 102 6.60 -10.48 5.19
CA ASP A 102 7.77 -10.61 4.32
C ASP A 102 8.56 -9.29 4.23
N VAL A 103 7.87 -8.17 4.38
CA VAL A 103 8.47 -6.85 4.56
C VAL A 103 8.12 -6.35 5.95
N GLY A 104 9.14 -6.22 6.80
CA GLY A 104 8.98 -5.69 8.14
C GLY A 104 8.62 -4.22 8.10
N ASP A 105 7.40 -3.90 8.50
CA ASP A 105 6.97 -2.53 8.71
C ASP A 105 7.38 -2.06 10.12
N PRO A 106 8.14 -0.95 10.26
CA PRO A 106 8.44 -0.35 11.57
C PRO A 106 7.24 0.31 12.26
N ILE A 107 6.05 0.39 11.63
CA ILE A 107 4.79 0.86 12.26
C ILE A 107 3.79 -0.26 12.62
#